data_AF-A0A220VD62-F1
#
_entry.id   AF-A0A220VD62-F1
#
_cell.length_a   1.000
_cell.length_b   1.000
_cell.length_c   1.000
_cell.angle_alpha   90.00
_cell.angle_beta   90.00
_cell.angle_gamma   90.00
#
_symmetry.space_group_name_H-M   'P 1'
#
loop_
_entity.id
_entity.type
_entity.pdbx_description
1 polymer ?
#
loop_
_entity_poly.entity_id
_entity_poly.type
_entity_poly.pdbx_seq_one_letter_code
_entity_poly.pdbx_strand_id
1 'polypeptide(L)' 'MATYIVGDLHGCFDQLIDLLESVNFCERKDQLLLTGDIVARGPKSLESLLF' A
#
# COMPACT_ATOMS: atom_id res chain seq x y z
N MET A 1 -3.17 -5.65 -16.86
CA MET A 1 -4.10 -4.87 -16.04
C MET A 1 -4.61 -5.78 -14.96
N ALA A 2 -4.04 -5.66 -13.78
CA ALA A 2 -4.46 -6.36 -12.57
C ALA A 2 -4.97 -5.34 -11.54
N THR A 3 -5.86 -5.80 -10.66
CA THR A 3 -6.32 -5.02 -9.51
C THR A 3 -5.81 -5.69 -8.25
N TYR A 4 -5.00 -4.96 -7.48
CA TYR A 4 -4.46 -5.39 -6.19
C TYR A 4 -5.31 -4.79 -5.08
N ILE A 5 -5.75 -5.63 -4.16
CA ILE A 5 -6.54 -5.22 -3.00
C ILE A 5 -5.68 -5.51 -1.77
N VAL A 6 -5.32 -4.46 -1.04
CA VAL A 6 -4.50 -4.57 0.17
C VAL A 6 -5.34 -4.15 1.38
N GLY A 7 -5.27 -4.99 2.41
CA GLY A 7 -5.94 -4.78 3.69
C GLY A 7 -5.24 -3.76 4.58
N ASP A 8 -5.55 -3.85 5.88
CA ASP A 8 -5.06 -2.98 6.94
C ASP A 8 -3.55 -2.71 6.86
N LEU A 9 -3.19 -1.47 6.52
CA LEU A 9 -1.81 -1.05 6.34
C LEU A 9 -1.16 -0.64 7.66
N HIS A 10 -1.90 0.03 8.52
CA HIS A 10 -1.48 0.48 9.85
C HIS A 10 -0.11 1.17 9.86
N GLY A 11 0.13 2.13 8.95
CA GLY A 11 1.42 2.83 8.89
C GLY A 11 2.62 1.95 8.51
N CYS A 12 2.41 0.73 8.01
CA CYS A 12 3.45 -0.19 7.53
C CYS A 12 3.84 0.15 6.07
N PHE A 13 4.23 1.40 5.84
CA PHE A 13 4.50 1.92 4.50
C PHE A 13 5.58 1.13 3.75
N ASP A 14 6.70 0.81 4.42
CA ASP A 14 7.81 0.11 3.78
C ASP A 14 7.38 -1.28 3.28
N GLN A 15 6.58 -1.99 4.08
CA GLN A 15 6.05 -3.30 3.72
C GLN A 15 5.08 -3.24 2.54
N LEU A 16 4.31 -2.15 2.41
CA LEU A 16 3.48 -1.94 1.23
C LEU A 16 4.35 -1.78 -0.02
N ILE A 17 5.43 -0.99 0.06
CA ILE A 17 6.35 -0.82 -1.08
C ILE A 17 7.01 -2.15 -1.44
N ASP A 18 7.54 -2.88 -0.46
CA ASP A 18 8.14 -4.22 -0.68
C ASP A 18 7.13 -5.19 -1.34
N LEU A 19 5.86 -5.15 -0.92
CA LEU A 19 4.79 -5.96 -1.50
C LEU A 19 4.53 -5.58 -2.97
N LEU A 20 4.41 -4.29 -3.27
CA LEU A 20 4.19 -3.78 -4.63
C LEU A 20 5.36 -4.11 -5.56
N GLU A 21 6.59 -4.02 -5.07
CA GLU A 21 7.80 -4.42 -5.80
C GLU A 21 7.79 -5.93 -6.10
N SER A 22 7.42 -6.77 -5.13
CA SER A 22 7.40 -8.23 -5.28
C SER A 22 6.47 -8.72 -6.40
N VAL A 23 5.41 -7.97 -6.70
CA VAL A 23 4.44 -8.26 -7.76
C VAL A 23 4.68 -7.47 -9.04
N ASN A 24 5.79 -6.71 -9.12
CA ASN A 24 6.10 -5.80 -10.22
C ASN A 24 4.94 -4.84 -10.53
N PHE A 25 4.33 -4.25 -9.50
CA PHE A 25 3.21 -3.33 -9.62
C PHE A 25 3.56 -2.16 -10.56
N CYS A 26 2.67 -1.86 -11.51
CA CYS A 26 2.85 -0.75 -12.43
C CYS A 26 1.69 0.24 -12.34
N GLU A 27 1.93 1.42 -11.75
CA GLU A 27 0.93 2.50 -11.58
C GLU A 27 0.21 2.90 -12.88
N ARG A 28 0.86 2.73 -14.04
CA ARG A 28 0.29 3.10 -15.35
C ARG A 28 -0.63 2.03 -15.94
N LYS A 29 -0.60 0.82 -15.41
CA LYS A 29 -1.26 -0.37 -15.98
C LYS A 29 -2.17 -1.10 -14.99
N ASP A 30 -1.91 -0.97 -13.70
CA ASP A 30 -2.56 -1.70 -12.62
C ASP A 30 -3.27 -0.74 -11.67
N GLN A 31 -4.20 -1.28 -10.88
CA GLN A 31 -4.93 -0.54 -9.86
C GLN A 31 -4.58 -1.09 -8.48
N LEU A 32 -4.42 -0.19 -7.51
CA LEU A 32 -4.26 -0.51 -6.11
C LEU A 32 -5.47 0.02 -5.34
N LEU A 33 -6.12 -0.84 -4.56
CA LEU A 33 -7.21 -0.50 -3.67
C LEU A 33 -6.82 -0.83 -2.23
N LEU A 34 -6.77 0.19 -1.38
CA LEU A 34 -6.58 0.03 0.07
C LEU A 34 -7.95 -0.03 0.74
N THR A 35 -8.22 -1.06 1.54
CA THR A 35 -9.55 -1.27 2.12
C THR A 35 -9.82 -0.49 3.40
N GLY A 36 -8.81 0.16 3.99
CA GLY A 36 -8.94 0.93 5.22
C GLY A 36 -7.72 0.83 6.11
N ASP A 37 -7.83 1.34 7.34
CA ASP A 37 -6.80 1.25 8.37
C ASP A 37 -5.40 1.65 7.90
N ILE A 38 -5.34 2.76 7.14
CA ILE A 38 -4.11 3.27 6.52
C ILE A 38 -3.10 3.72 7.59
N VAL A 39 -3.60 4.24 8.72
CA VAL A 39 -2.81 4.85 9.80
C VAL A 39 -2.88 4.02 11.10
N ALA A 40 -2.13 4.49 12.11
CA ALA A 40 -2.00 3.94 13.45
C ALA A 40 -1.11 2.68 13.55
N ARG A 41 -0.59 2.40 14.75
CA ARG A 41 0.33 1.30 15.11
C ARG A 41 1.73 1.36 14.47
N GLY A 42 1.82 1.50 13.15
CA GLY A 42 3.09 1.53 12.44
C GLY A 42 3.78 2.89 12.46
N PRO A 43 5.10 2.91 12.25
CA PRO A 43 5.93 4.10 12.41
C PRO A 43 5.70 5.15 11.31
N LYS A 44 5.16 4.76 10.15
CA LYS A 44 5.07 5.60 8.93
C LYS A 44 3.63 5.89 8.52
N SER A 45 2.81 6.29 9.51
CA SER A 45 1.41 6.63 9.28
C SER A 45 1.24 7.85 8.36
N LEU A 46 2.16 8.83 8.42
CA LEU A 46 2.08 10.03 7.59
C LEU A 46 2.37 9.70 6.12
N GLU A 47 3.43 8.95 5.87
CA GLU A 47 3.81 8.48 4.53
C GLU A 47 2.71 7.62 3.91
N SER A 48 2.14 6.72 4.70
CA SER A 48 1.01 5.87 4.26
C SER A 48 -0.22 6.67 3.82
N LEU A 49 -0.45 7.85 4.42
CA LEU A 49 -1.60 8.70 4.11
C LEU A 49 -1.34 9.64 2.93
N LEU A 50 -0.08 9.93 2.62
CA LEU A 50 0.33 10.82 1.52
C LEU A 50 0.70 10.07 0.23
N PHE A 51 0.77 8.74 0.27
CA PHE A 51 1.01 7.87 -0.87
C PHE A 51 -0.20 7.80 -1.81
#